data_AF-A0A6L6EMG0-F1
#
_entry.id   AF-A0A6L6EMG0-F1
#
_cell.length_a   1.000
_cell.length_b   1.000
_cell.length_c   1.000
_cell.angle_alpha   90.00
_cell.angle_beta   90.00
_cell.angle_gamma   90.00
#
_symmetry.space_group_name_H-M   'P 1'
#
loop_
_entity.id
_entity.type
_entity.pdbx_description
1 polymer ?
#
loop_
_entity_poly.entity_id
_entity_poly.type
_entity_poly.pdbx_seq_one_letter_code
_entity_poly.pdbx_strand_id
1 'polypeptide(L)'
;AERLMGIVGMAKDFTWDEIVPVSAAIHDHIDLLSSLIGGLLKPGPEFYPKGMISDQPQEKWICELIREAALRDAREELPHSITVTIDEMSQREDKGTRPFYDIHATIHIERDSQRGILLGHQGERLKDIGTRARADIERILDARVFLGLHIKVSKEWQRNPKLLERLGFGES
;
A
#
# COMPACT_ATOMS: atom_id res chain seq x y z
N ALA A 1 -24.35 -2.16 -15.65
CA ALA A 1 -24.93 -1.17 -16.59
C ALA A 1 -25.60 0.00 -15.87
N GLU A 2 -26.60 -0.20 -14.99
CA GLU A 2 -27.33 0.90 -14.33
C GLU A 2 -26.47 1.85 -13.47
N ARG A 3 -25.47 1.35 -12.75
CA ARG A 3 -24.59 2.19 -11.92
C ARG A 3 -23.73 3.17 -12.73
N LEU A 4 -23.37 2.83 -13.97
CA LEU A 4 -22.58 3.69 -14.84
C LEU A 4 -23.42 4.83 -15.43
N MET A 5 -24.70 4.58 -15.72
CA MET A 5 -25.65 5.61 -16.17
C MET A 5 -25.93 6.67 -15.08
N GLY A 6 -25.87 6.30 -13.79
CA GLY A 6 -25.99 7.24 -12.68
C GLY A 6 -24.85 8.25 -12.59
N ILE A 7 -23.62 7.83 -12.94
CA ILE A 7 -22.42 8.69 -12.94
C ILE A 7 -22.49 9.74 -14.06
N VAL A 8 -22.99 9.34 -15.24
CA VAL A 8 -23.26 10.28 -16.35
C VAL A 8 -24.28 11.35 -15.94
N GLY A 9 -25.21 11.03 -15.03
CA GLY A 9 -26.14 11.99 -14.45
C GLY A 9 -25.49 13.04 -13.55
N MET A 10 -24.42 12.69 -12.82
CA MET A 10 -23.65 13.60 -11.95
C MET A 10 -22.65 14.48 -12.74
N ALA A 11 -22.31 14.07 -13.96
CA ALA A 11 -21.39 14.78 -14.84
C ALA A 11 -22.03 16.00 -15.55
N LYS A 12 -23.34 16.25 -15.36
CA LYS A 12 -24.11 17.27 -16.11
C LYS A 12 -23.64 18.72 -15.94
N ASP A 13 -23.02 19.05 -14.81
CA ASP A 13 -22.57 20.42 -14.51
C ASP A 13 -21.12 20.69 -14.92
N PHE A 14 -20.47 19.71 -15.56
CA PHE A 14 -19.09 19.81 -16.02
C PHE A 14 -19.00 19.52 -17.53
N THR A 15 -18.14 20.27 -18.22
CA THR A 15 -17.76 19.94 -19.60
C THR A 15 -16.57 18.99 -19.55
N TRP A 16 -16.75 17.80 -20.08
CA TRP A 16 -15.70 16.78 -20.19
C TRP A 16 -15.34 16.60 -21.65
N ASP A 17 -14.05 16.38 -21.94
CA ASP A 17 -13.63 15.99 -23.28
C ASP A 17 -14.14 14.57 -23.62
N GLU A 18 -14.09 13.65 -22.64
CA GLU A 18 -14.58 12.27 -22.77
C GLU A 18 -15.06 11.70 -21.42
N ILE A 19 -16.03 10.78 -21.45
CA ILE A 19 -16.48 10.02 -20.28
C ILE A 19 -16.33 8.51 -20.57
N VAL A 20 -15.37 7.87 -19.88
CA VAL A 20 -15.06 6.44 -20.08
C VAL A 20 -15.48 5.63 -18.86
N PRO A 21 -16.52 4.79 -18.94
CA PRO A 21 -16.86 3.89 -17.86
C PRO A 21 -15.82 2.76 -17.78
N VAL A 22 -15.26 2.47 -16.60
CA VAL A 22 -14.22 1.44 -16.42
C VAL A 22 -14.54 0.49 -15.27
N SER A 23 -13.96 -0.72 -15.32
CA SER A 23 -13.86 -1.60 -14.17
C SER A 23 -12.50 -2.29 -14.11
N ALA A 24 -11.63 -1.80 -13.22
CA ALA A 24 -10.30 -2.39 -13.00
C ALA A 24 -10.38 -3.85 -12.54
N ALA A 25 -11.40 -4.21 -11.74
CA ALA A 25 -11.52 -5.56 -11.17
C ALA A 25 -11.75 -6.66 -12.21
N ILE A 26 -12.40 -6.34 -13.33
CA ILE A 26 -12.64 -7.27 -14.45
C ILE A 26 -11.93 -6.85 -15.73
N HIS A 27 -11.02 -5.88 -15.63
CA HIS A 27 -10.27 -5.32 -16.76
C HIS A 27 -11.16 -4.73 -17.87
N ASP A 28 -12.32 -4.19 -17.52
CA ASP A 28 -13.26 -3.59 -18.50
C ASP A 28 -12.84 -2.16 -18.85
N HIS A 29 -12.74 -1.88 -20.15
CA HIS A 29 -12.33 -0.60 -20.76
C HIS A 29 -10.98 -0.01 -20.30
N ILE A 30 -10.11 -0.80 -19.65
CA ILE A 30 -8.78 -0.32 -19.22
C ILE A 30 -7.90 0.05 -20.43
N ASP A 31 -7.87 -0.80 -21.45
CA ASP A 31 -7.08 -0.53 -22.67
C ASP A 31 -7.55 0.71 -23.43
N LEU A 32 -8.88 0.93 -23.47
CA LEU A 32 -9.49 2.12 -24.06
C LEU A 32 -9.02 3.37 -23.31
N LEU A 33 -9.13 3.36 -21.98
CA LEU A 33 -8.68 4.47 -21.14
C LEU A 33 -7.17 4.75 -21.34
N SER A 34 -6.33 3.71 -21.31
CA SER A 34 -4.89 3.84 -21.55
C SER A 34 -4.57 4.45 -22.92
N SER A 35 -5.30 4.05 -23.96
CA SER A 35 -5.12 4.57 -25.31
C SER A 35 -5.51 6.04 -25.44
N LEU A 36 -6.64 6.43 -24.84
CA LEU A 36 -7.11 7.83 -24.82
C LEU A 36 -6.13 8.73 -24.07
N ILE A 37 -5.67 8.31 -22.88
CA ILE A 37 -4.66 9.05 -22.12
C ILE A 37 -3.37 9.17 -22.95
N GLY A 38 -2.90 8.07 -23.55
CA GLY A 38 -1.70 8.06 -24.38
C GLY A 38 -1.78 9.02 -25.57
N GLY A 39 -2.94 9.12 -26.22
CA GLY A 39 -3.18 10.04 -27.34
C GLY A 39 -3.15 11.54 -26.97
N LEU A 40 -3.32 11.88 -25.68
CA LEU A 40 -3.26 13.25 -25.17
C LEU A 40 -1.84 13.66 -24.75
N LEU A 41 -0.90 12.72 -24.63
CA LEU A 41 0.47 13.00 -24.24
C LEU A 41 1.24 13.70 -25.36
N LYS A 42 2.01 14.72 -25.00
CA LYS A 42 2.94 15.37 -25.93
C LYS A 42 4.16 14.47 -26.17
N PRO A 43 4.74 14.48 -27.38
CA PRO A 43 6.02 13.83 -27.62
C PRO A 43 7.10 14.34 -26.65
N GLY A 44 7.91 13.44 -26.12
CA GLY A 44 8.95 13.76 -25.13
C GLY A 44 9.96 12.60 -24.97
N PRO A 45 11.05 12.83 -24.24
CA PRO A 45 12.02 11.77 -23.94
C PRO A 45 11.43 10.72 -23.00
N GLU A 46 12.06 9.56 -22.95
CA GLU A 46 11.81 8.58 -21.88
C GLU A 46 12.35 9.15 -20.56
N PHE A 47 11.46 9.47 -19.61
CA PHE A 47 11.83 10.01 -18.30
C PHE A 47 12.34 8.94 -17.33
N TYR A 48 11.97 7.68 -17.54
CA TYR A 48 12.33 6.54 -16.70
C TYR A 48 12.85 5.38 -17.58
N PRO A 49 13.77 4.54 -17.07
CA PRO A 49 14.27 3.37 -17.78
C PRO A 49 13.15 2.39 -18.18
N LYS A 50 13.31 1.74 -19.34
CA LYS A 50 12.40 0.67 -19.77
C LYS A 50 12.38 -0.48 -18.76
N GLY A 51 11.19 -0.94 -18.44
CA GLY A 51 10.96 -2.03 -17.48
C GLY A 51 10.94 -1.60 -16.02
N MET A 52 11.17 -0.32 -15.72
CA MET A 52 10.94 0.22 -14.39
C MET A 52 9.45 0.21 -14.07
N ILE A 53 9.06 -0.56 -13.07
CA ILE A 53 7.65 -0.69 -12.65
C ILE A 53 7.24 0.52 -11.79
N SER A 54 8.15 1.02 -10.94
CA SER A 54 7.92 2.17 -10.07
C SER A 54 9.24 2.79 -9.61
N ASP A 55 9.18 4.08 -9.24
CA ASP A 55 10.25 4.87 -8.61
C ASP A 55 10.25 4.81 -7.08
N GLN A 56 9.28 4.13 -6.48
CA GLN A 56 9.23 3.97 -5.04
C GLN A 56 10.24 2.92 -4.56
N PRO A 57 10.95 3.19 -3.44
CA PRO A 57 11.80 2.20 -2.79
C PRO A 57 11.02 0.93 -2.41
N GLN A 58 11.68 -0.22 -2.47
CA GLN A 58 11.08 -1.52 -2.19
C GLN A 58 10.47 -1.60 -0.77
N GLU A 59 11.06 -0.90 0.18
CA GLU A 59 10.60 -0.77 1.56
C GLU A 59 9.21 -0.14 1.64
N LYS A 60 8.89 0.82 0.75
CA LYS A 60 7.55 1.44 0.69
C LYS A 60 6.51 0.42 0.24
N TRP A 61 6.83 -0.42 -0.75
CA TRP A 61 5.94 -1.52 -1.17
C TRP A 61 5.67 -2.49 -0.02
N ILE A 62 6.71 -2.87 0.71
CA ILE A 62 6.59 -3.77 1.87
C ILE A 62 5.72 -3.14 2.96
N CYS A 63 5.92 -1.86 3.28
CA CYS A 63 5.06 -1.12 4.21
C CYS A 63 3.59 -1.16 3.78
N GLU A 64 3.31 -0.92 2.50
CA GLU A 64 1.95 -0.92 1.96
C GLU A 64 1.30 -2.31 2.01
N LEU A 65 2.04 -3.39 1.72
CA LEU A 65 1.52 -4.76 1.86
C LEU A 65 1.16 -5.11 3.31
N ILE A 66 1.99 -4.68 4.28
CA ILE A 66 1.69 -4.85 5.71
C ILE A 66 0.47 -4.00 6.09
N ARG A 67 0.41 -2.75 5.60
CA ARG A 67 -0.70 -1.83 5.86
C ARG A 67 -2.00 -2.40 5.30
N GLU A 68 -2.03 -2.86 4.06
CA GLU A 68 -3.19 -3.49 3.43
C GLU A 68 -3.65 -4.72 4.20
N ALA A 69 -2.72 -5.59 4.62
CA ALA A 69 -3.05 -6.75 5.43
C ALA A 69 -3.71 -6.34 6.77
N ALA A 70 -3.21 -5.31 7.44
CA ALA A 70 -3.79 -4.75 8.65
C ALA A 70 -5.17 -4.10 8.42
N LEU A 71 -5.38 -3.51 7.24
CA LEU A 71 -6.61 -2.80 6.87
C LEU A 71 -7.77 -3.70 6.48
N ARG A 72 -7.50 -4.93 6.02
CA ARG A 72 -8.53 -5.82 5.46
C ARG A 72 -9.78 -6.01 6.34
N ASP A 73 -9.58 -6.07 7.66
CA ASP A 73 -10.63 -6.22 8.66
C ASP A 73 -10.74 -4.99 9.59
N ALA A 74 -10.04 -3.92 9.25
CA ALA A 74 -10.10 -2.66 9.97
C ALA A 74 -11.48 -2.04 9.79
N ARG A 75 -12.06 -1.52 10.88
CA ARG A 75 -13.33 -0.82 10.87
C ARG A 75 -13.18 0.55 11.52
N GLU A 76 -14.22 1.38 11.40
CA GLU A 76 -14.32 2.68 12.07
C GLU A 76 -13.15 3.60 11.72
N GLU A 77 -12.49 4.23 12.70
CA GLU A 77 -11.38 5.17 12.45
C GLU A 77 -10.02 4.50 12.14
N LEU A 78 -9.93 3.17 12.31
CA LEU A 78 -8.66 2.44 12.21
C LEU A 78 -8.00 2.62 10.82
N PRO A 79 -8.73 2.63 9.69
CA PRO A 79 -8.11 2.79 8.38
C PRO A 79 -7.34 4.10 8.17
N HIS A 80 -7.75 5.16 8.86
CA HIS A 80 -7.14 6.47 8.72
C HIS A 80 -6.03 6.73 9.74
N SER A 81 -5.78 5.81 10.66
CA SER A 81 -4.85 6.00 11.79
C SER A 81 -3.73 4.97 11.84
N ILE A 82 -3.55 4.19 10.76
CA ILE A 82 -2.48 3.21 10.60
C ILE A 82 -1.46 3.69 9.58
N THR A 83 -0.19 3.60 9.94
CA THR A 83 0.94 3.64 9.00
C THR A 83 2.00 2.61 9.39
N VAL A 84 2.88 2.24 8.47
CA VAL A 84 3.91 1.21 8.69
C VAL A 84 5.27 1.76 8.32
N THR A 85 6.28 1.47 9.15
CA THR A 85 7.69 1.72 8.84
C THR A 85 8.46 0.41 8.88
N ILE A 86 9.48 0.30 8.02
CA ILE A 86 10.53 -0.71 8.17
C ILE A 86 11.53 -0.19 9.18
N ASP A 87 11.75 -0.97 10.24
CA ASP A 87 12.76 -0.68 11.27
C ASP A 87 14.13 -1.23 10.83
N GLU A 88 14.12 -2.45 10.27
CA GLU A 88 15.31 -3.11 9.74
C GLU A 88 14.92 -4.05 8.59
N MET A 89 15.73 -4.06 7.54
CA MET A 89 15.66 -5.04 6.46
C MET A 89 17.07 -5.48 6.09
N SER A 90 17.37 -6.76 6.24
CA SER A 90 18.68 -7.31 5.90
C SER A 90 18.53 -8.66 5.20
N GLN A 91 19.44 -8.94 4.27
CA GLN A 91 19.52 -10.25 3.64
C GLN A 91 20.41 -11.16 4.51
N ARG A 92 19.89 -12.32 4.90
CA ARG A 92 20.69 -13.33 5.62
C ARG A 92 21.75 -13.89 4.69
N GLU A 93 22.94 -14.16 5.23
CA GLU A 93 24.07 -14.77 4.50
C GLU A 93 23.83 -16.24 4.08
N ASP A 94 22.63 -16.76 4.29
CA ASP A 94 22.31 -18.18 4.13
C ASP A 94 22.44 -18.64 2.67
N LYS A 95 23.06 -19.82 2.46
CA LYS A 95 23.36 -20.41 1.14
C LYS A 95 22.18 -21.23 0.59
N GLY A 96 20.96 -20.81 0.89
CA GLY A 96 19.75 -21.43 0.35
C GLY A 96 19.65 -21.24 -1.16
N THR A 97 18.73 -21.98 -1.80
CA THR A 97 18.46 -21.87 -3.23
C THR A 97 17.80 -20.55 -3.65
N ARG A 98 17.35 -19.75 -2.68
CA ARG A 98 16.74 -18.43 -2.89
C ARG A 98 17.14 -17.45 -1.77
N PRO A 99 17.16 -16.13 -2.04
CA PRO A 99 17.43 -15.12 -1.03
C PRO A 99 16.50 -15.27 0.18
N PHE A 100 17.00 -14.89 1.36
CA PHE A 100 16.22 -14.89 2.59
C PHE A 100 16.42 -13.55 3.31
N TYR A 101 15.34 -12.78 3.43
CA TYR A 101 15.34 -11.51 4.15
C TYR A 101 14.81 -11.65 5.58
N ASP A 102 15.46 -10.92 6.49
CA ASP A 102 14.95 -10.59 7.80
C ASP A 102 14.37 -9.18 7.75
N ILE A 103 13.07 -9.05 8.04
CA ILE A 103 12.33 -7.79 7.96
C ILE A 103 11.63 -7.54 9.28
N HIS A 104 12.00 -6.45 9.93
CA HIS A 104 11.34 -5.92 11.12
C HIS A 104 10.59 -4.64 10.77
N ALA A 105 9.30 -4.61 11.11
CA ALA A 105 8.43 -3.47 10.81
C ALA A 105 7.57 -3.08 12.00
N THR A 106 7.31 -1.79 12.13
CA THR A 106 6.42 -1.22 13.14
C THR A 106 5.13 -0.74 12.49
N ILE A 107 4.00 -1.24 13.00
CA ILE A 107 2.66 -0.74 12.72
C ILE A 107 2.36 0.37 13.74
N HIS A 108 2.24 1.59 13.25
CA HIS A 108 1.91 2.76 14.03
C HIS A 108 0.41 2.97 14.10
N ILE A 109 -0.08 3.21 15.32
CA ILE A 109 -1.47 3.54 15.63
C ILE A 109 -1.53 4.80 16.50
N GLU A 110 -2.66 5.48 16.55
CA GLU A 110 -2.80 6.70 17.34
C GLU A 110 -3.23 6.46 18.79
N ARG A 111 -4.02 5.42 19.04
CA ARG A 111 -4.66 5.18 20.35
C ARG A 111 -4.48 3.75 20.79
N ASP A 112 -4.40 3.53 22.11
CA ASP A 112 -4.19 2.18 22.66
C ASP A 112 -5.39 1.24 22.44
N SER A 113 -6.62 1.78 22.33
CA SER A 113 -7.80 1.00 21.95
C SER A 113 -7.63 0.26 20.62
N GLN A 114 -6.87 0.84 19.69
CA GLN A 114 -6.58 0.29 18.37
C GLN A 114 -5.58 -0.88 18.45
N ARG A 115 -4.73 -0.91 19.48
CA ARG A 115 -3.79 -2.00 19.74
C ARG A 115 -4.54 -3.31 19.95
N GLY A 116 -5.61 -3.28 20.75
CA GLY A 116 -6.46 -4.45 20.99
C GLY A 116 -7.10 -4.98 19.71
N ILE A 117 -7.54 -4.07 18.83
CA ILE A 117 -8.13 -4.42 17.53
C ILE A 117 -7.11 -5.14 16.65
N LEU A 118 -5.87 -4.64 16.56
CA LEU A 118 -4.80 -5.23 15.73
C LEU A 118 -4.21 -6.52 16.31
N LEU A 119 -4.10 -6.62 17.64
CA LEU A 119 -3.64 -7.85 18.29
C LEU A 119 -4.67 -8.97 18.15
N GLY A 120 -5.96 -8.69 18.38
CA GLY A 120 -6.98 -9.72 18.48
C GLY A 120 -6.81 -10.59 19.73
N HIS A 121 -7.62 -11.65 19.87
CA HIS A 121 -7.51 -12.54 21.03
C HIS A 121 -6.18 -13.27 21.01
N GLN A 122 -5.39 -13.16 22.09
CA GLN A 122 -4.06 -13.79 22.20
C GLN A 122 -3.10 -13.51 21.02
N GLY A 123 -3.25 -12.38 20.32
CA GLY A 123 -2.38 -12.02 19.19
C GLY A 123 -2.74 -12.71 17.87
N GLU A 124 -3.88 -13.42 17.80
CA GLU A 124 -4.29 -14.18 16.61
C GLU A 124 -4.36 -13.31 15.34
N ARG A 125 -4.80 -12.05 15.48
CA ARG A 125 -4.99 -11.17 14.34
C ARG A 125 -3.67 -10.60 13.86
N LEU A 126 -2.75 -10.25 14.76
CA LEU A 126 -1.41 -9.82 14.37
C LEU A 126 -0.67 -10.95 13.63
N LYS A 127 -0.87 -12.20 14.06
CA LYS A 127 -0.33 -13.38 13.36
C LYS A 127 -0.92 -13.53 11.96
N ASP A 128 -2.22 -13.34 11.80
CA ASP A 128 -2.88 -13.38 10.49
C ASP A 128 -2.39 -12.26 9.56
N ILE A 129 -2.30 -11.02 10.07
CA ILE A 129 -1.73 -9.87 9.34
C ILE A 129 -0.33 -10.20 8.83
N GLY A 130 0.56 -10.68 9.71
CA GLY A 130 1.91 -11.06 9.35
C GLY A 130 1.96 -12.22 8.35
N THR A 131 1.05 -13.19 8.46
CA THR A 131 0.98 -14.33 7.54
C THR A 131 0.61 -13.89 6.13
N ARG A 132 -0.39 -13.02 5.98
CA ARG A 132 -0.84 -12.50 4.69
C ARG A 132 0.21 -11.58 4.07
N ALA A 133 0.68 -10.58 4.82
CA ALA A 133 1.70 -9.66 4.36
C ALA A 133 2.96 -10.40 3.91
N ARG A 134 3.46 -11.36 4.71
CA ARG A 134 4.63 -12.16 4.35
C ARG A 134 4.45 -12.90 3.03
N ALA A 135 3.29 -13.51 2.77
CA ALA A 135 3.06 -14.23 1.52
C ALA A 135 3.14 -13.31 0.29
N ASP A 136 2.65 -12.07 0.40
CA ASP A 136 2.71 -11.10 -0.68
C ASP A 136 4.12 -10.50 -0.84
N ILE A 137 4.82 -10.27 0.26
CA ILE A 137 6.22 -9.81 0.26
C ILE A 137 7.14 -10.88 -0.35
N GLU A 138 6.97 -12.15 -0.01
CA GLU A 138 7.75 -13.24 -0.60
C GLU A 138 7.57 -13.34 -2.11
N ARG A 139 6.38 -12.96 -2.62
CA ARG A 139 6.08 -12.95 -4.05
C ARG A 139 6.74 -11.77 -4.76
N ILE A 140 6.67 -10.56 -4.19
CA ILE A 140 7.24 -9.37 -4.84
C ILE A 140 8.77 -9.37 -4.79
N LEU A 141 9.36 -9.95 -3.74
CA LEU A 141 10.82 -10.07 -3.59
C LEU A 141 11.42 -11.31 -4.26
N ASP A 142 10.57 -12.24 -4.69
CA ASP A 142 10.97 -13.60 -5.06
C ASP A 142 11.90 -14.27 -4.02
N ALA A 143 11.71 -13.95 -2.74
CA ALA A 143 12.58 -14.38 -1.64
C ALA A 143 11.81 -15.04 -0.49
N ARG A 144 12.53 -15.76 0.38
CA ARG A 144 12.00 -16.16 1.70
C ARG A 144 12.04 -14.95 2.62
N VAL A 145 11.07 -14.85 3.53
CA VAL A 145 10.98 -13.72 4.46
C VAL A 145 10.70 -14.19 5.87
N PHE A 146 11.47 -13.66 6.82
CA PHE A 146 11.08 -13.61 8.21
C PHE A 146 10.50 -12.21 8.44
N LEU A 147 9.27 -12.14 8.95
CA LEU A 147 8.58 -10.87 9.18
C LEU A 147 8.29 -10.71 10.67
N GLY A 148 9.03 -9.84 11.33
CA GLY A 148 8.78 -9.40 12.70
C GLY A 148 7.90 -8.14 12.71
N LEU A 149 6.70 -8.23 13.30
CA LEU A 149 5.78 -7.09 13.43
C LEU A 149 5.70 -6.60 14.87
N HIS A 150 5.79 -5.29 15.05
CA HIS A 150 5.58 -4.61 16.33
C HIS A 150 4.48 -3.55 16.22
N ILE A 151 3.68 -3.36 17.28
CA ILE A 151 2.65 -2.32 17.32
C ILE A 151 3.08 -1.20 18.26
N LYS A 152 3.15 0.02 17.73
CA LYS A 152 3.54 1.22 18.48
C LYS A 152 2.43 2.27 18.48
N VAL A 153 2.10 2.79 19.66
CA VAL A 153 1.20 3.95 19.77
C VAL A 153 2.01 5.23 19.54
N SER A 154 1.83 5.82 18.36
CA SER A 154 2.34 7.13 17.98
C SER A 154 1.21 8.15 18.09
N LYS A 155 1.00 8.74 19.27
CA LYS A 155 -0.12 9.66 19.50
C LYS A 155 -0.07 10.86 18.56
N GLU A 156 -1.23 11.18 17.97
CA GLU A 156 -1.45 12.36 17.11
C GLU A 156 -0.42 12.52 15.98
N TRP A 157 0.10 11.40 15.46
CA TRP A 157 1.19 11.45 14.49
C TRP A 157 0.81 12.19 13.21
N GLN A 158 -0.46 12.13 12.79
CA GLN A 158 -0.98 12.83 11.62
C GLN A 158 -0.89 14.37 11.73
N ARG A 159 -0.86 14.90 12.96
CA ARG A 159 -0.82 16.35 13.22
C ARG A 159 0.55 16.82 13.69
N ASN A 160 1.51 15.91 13.84
CA ASN A 160 2.84 16.23 14.35
C ASN A 160 3.85 16.22 13.19
N PRO A 161 4.32 17.38 12.71
CA PRO A 161 5.23 17.47 11.57
C PRO A 161 6.50 16.61 11.73
N LYS A 162 7.07 16.55 12.95
CA LYS A 162 8.26 15.73 13.21
C LYS A 162 7.98 14.24 13.12
N LEU A 163 6.77 13.80 13.46
CA LEU A 163 6.37 12.40 13.31
C LEU A 163 6.03 12.08 11.86
N LEU A 164 5.34 12.98 11.15
CA LEU A 164 5.09 12.83 9.71
C LEU A 164 6.40 12.62 8.94
N GLU A 165 7.40 13.46 9.19
CA GLU A 165 8.72 13.33 8.58
C GLU A 165 9.35 11.96 8.88
N ARG A 166 9.40 11.57 10.17
CA ARG A 166 9.96 10.27 10.60
C ARG A 166 9.22 9.05 10.06
N LEU A 167 7.92 9.17 9.80
CA LEU A 167 7.07 8.11 9.25
C LEU A 167 7.09 8.09 7.71
N GLY A 168 7.92 8.93 7.10
CA GLY A 168 8.12 8.96 5.65
C GLY A 168 7.04 9.72 4.89
N PHE A 169 6.44 10.73 5.52
CA PHE A 169 5.55 11.74 4.93
C PHE A 169 6.21 13.13 4.82
N GLY A 170 7.51 13.24 5.09
CA GLY A 170 8.26 14.46 4.81
C GLY A 170 8.47 14.64 3.31
N GLU A 171 8.57 15.90 2.86
CA GLU A 171 9.05 16.18 1.51
C GLU A 171 10.49 15.67 1.37
N SER A 172 10.72 14.83 0.36
CA SER A 172 12.05 14.41 -0.08
C SER A 172 12.52 15.31 -1.21
#